data_AF-A0AAV1AMJ4-F1
#
_entry.id   AF-A0AAV1AMJ4-F1
#
_cell.length_a   1.000
_cell.length_b   1.000
_cell.length_c   1.000
_cell.angle_alpha   90.00
_cell.angle_beta   90.00
_cell.angle_gamma   90.00
#
_symmetry.space_group_name_H-M   'P 1'
#
loop_
_entity.id
_entity.type
_entity.pdbx_description
1 polymer ?
#
loop_
_entity_poly.entity_id
_entity_poly.type
_entity_poly.pdbx_seq_one_letter_code
_entity_poly.pdbx_strand_id
1 'polypeptide(L)'
;MMKTHIKLYSKSNSCFLIMTMKSSLAIILLVLFHIVGLVVSDPPPYHANESSPSYELSAVTNKPPKTSPKKSPPPPYRRSPPPPPPHSEKPFDFLMLAEIWPETYCIMMNQVCRKITPSKFVIHGLWPSNSDIADSQPRNCHNTTEPDISSFSFKKDLQKEWPSLRSYQNTSVEDTTLWMRQWNYHGTCSLMTPEKYFEETIKIHKRVNLKFTLNKAGLPPTNRRPHQLSNIFSAIKNRIGFKPQIQCYQIHNTFYLREIRVCVDKSTPHGYIDCPRDYVDCGSNVVYFPEKE
;
A
#
# COMPACT_ATOMS: atom_id res chain seq x y z
N MET A 1 -0.98 19.76 -83.08
CA MET A 1 -0.12 18.90 -82.24
C MET A 1 -0.90 18.53 -80.99
N MET A 2 -1.46 17.31 -80.93
CA MET A 2 -2.07 16.75 -79.73
C MET A 2 -2.01 15.23 -79.90
N LYS A 3 -1.19 14.56 -79.08
CA LYS A 3 -1.13 13.10 -79.02
C LYS A 3 -1.53 12.65 -77.63
N THR A 4 -2.72 12.07 -77.58
CA THR A 4 -3.26 11.20 -76.54
C THR A 4 -2.34 9.98 -76.38
N HIS A 5 -1.98 9.61 -75.16
CA HIS A 5 -1.44 8.29 -74.86
C HIS A 5 -2.18 7.65 -73.69
N ILE A 6 -2.98 6.65 -74.06
CA ILE A 6 -3.56 5.61 -73.23
C ILE A 6 -2.42 4.69 -72.76
N LYS A 7 -2.40 4.30 -71.48
CA LYS A 7 -1.71 3.10 -71.01
C LYS A 7 -2.70 2.20 -70.27
N LEU A 8 -3.01 1.08 -70.91
CA LEU A 8 -3.65 -0.10 -70.36
C LEU A 8 -2.59 -0.94 -69.63
N TYR A 9 -2.90 -1.49 -68.46
CA TYR A 9 -2.28 -2.73 -67.96
C TYR A 9 -3.29 -3.58 -67.15
N SER A 10 -3.77 -4.62 -67.84
CA SER A 10 -4.11 -5.99 -67.43
C SER A 10 -4.53 -6.34 -65.99
N LYS A 11 -5.76 -6.87 -65.90
CA LYS A 11 -6.27 -7.83 -64.88
C LYS A 11 -5.45 -9.14 -64.90
N SER A 12 -5.30 -9.81 -63.75
CA SER A 12 -5.68 -11.24 -63.57
C SER A 12 -5.50 -11.75 -62.13
N ASN A 13 -6.48 -12.56 -61.70
CA ASN A 13 -6.48 -13.58 -60.64
C ASN A 13 -6.70 -13.19 -59.16
N SER A 14 -7.98 -13.00 -58.83
CA SER A 14 -8.58 -13.67 -57.68
C SER A 14 -8.63 -15.16 -57.93
N CYS A 15 -8.03 -15.97 -57.05
CA CYS A 15 -8.46 -17.32 -56.71
C CYS A 15 -7.53 -17.87 -55.62
N PHE A 16 -7.92 -17.76 -54.35
CA PHE A 16 -7.75 -18.79 -53.31
C PHE A 16 -8.38 -18.28 -52.02
N LEU A 17 -9.70 -18.12 -52.06
CA LEU A 17 -10.52 -18.19 -50.87
C LEU A 17 -10.77 -19.69 -50.61
N ILE A 18 -10.82 -20.07 -49.33
CA ILE A 18 -11.39 -21.33 -48.82
C ILE A 18 -10.49 -22.58 -48.98
N MET A 19 -9.55 -22.77 -48.06
CA MET A 19 -9.20 -24.13 -47.61
C MET A 19 -8.96 -24.17 -46.10
N THR A 20 -9.86 -24.90 -45.42
CA THR A 20 -9.65 -25.62 -44.15
C THR A 20 -9.76 -24.88 -42.81
N MET A 21 -10.95 -24.33 -42.53
CA MET A 21 -11.56 -24.53 -41.20
C MET A 21 -12.12 -25.96 -41.17
N LYS A 22 -11.42 -26.89 -40.52
CA LYS A 22 -11.92 -28.18 -40.00
C LYS A 22 -10.75 -28.96 -39.40
N SER A 23 -10.58 -28.86 -38.10
CA SER A 23 -9.99 -29.93 -37.30
C SER A 23 -10.72 -29.91 -35.97
N SER A 24 -11.55 -30.94 -35.86
CA SER A 24 -12.61 -31.16 -34.91
C SER A 24 -12.10 -31.41 -33.50
N LEU A 25 -12.93 -30.98 -32.54
CA LEU A 25 -13.37 -31.75 -31.37
C LEU A 25 -12.55 -33.02 -31.08
N ALA A 26 -11.53 -32.92 -30.24
CA ALA A 26 -10.90 -34.08 -29.62
C ALA A 26 -10.12 -33.74 -28.33
N ILE A 27 -10.53 -32.74 -27.54
CA ILE A 27 -9.97 -32.53 -26.18
C ILE A 27 -11.06 -32.01 -25.24
N ILE A 28 -12.19 -32.72 -25.19
CA ILE A 28 -13.20 -32.60 -24.11
C ILE A 28 -13.59 -34.02 -23.72
N LEU A 29 -12.64 -34.80 -23.18
CA LEU A 29 -12.92 -36.10 -22.55
C LEU A 29 -11.71 -36.63 -21.75
N LEU A 30 -11.08 -35.78 -20.92
CA LEU A 30 -10.10 -36.21 -19.91
C LEU A 30 -10.20 -35.37 -18.62
N VAL A 31 -11.42 -35.03 -18.17
CA VAL A 31 -11.65 -34.43 -16.83
C VAL A 31 -12.84 -35.09 -16.11
N LEU A 32 -13.09 -36.37 -16.40
CA LEU A 32 -14.12 -37.15 -15.69
C LEU A 32 -13.58 -38.55 -15.46
N PHE A 33 -12.56 -38.69 -14.61
CA PHE A 33 -12.28 -39.88 -13.80
C PHE A 33 -11.05 -39.52 -12.98
N HIS A 34 -11.24 -38.97 -11.77
CA HIS A 34 -10.39 -39.08 -10.57
C HIS A 34 -11.14 -38.39 -9.41
N ILE A 35 -12.37 -38.86 -9.17
CA ILE A 35 -13.00 -38.77 -7.85
C ILE A 35 -13.18 -40.22 -7.42
N VAL A 36 -12.27 -40.76 -6.62
CA VAL A 36 -12.56 -41.60 -5.44
C VAL A 36 -11.26 -41.67 -4.62
N GLY A 37 -11.33 -41.27 -3.35
CA GLY A 37 -10.45 -41.85 -2.33
C GLY A 37 -9.30 -40.98 -1.82
N LEU A 38 -9.60 -39.89 -1.12
CA LEU A 38 -8.79 -39.53 0.06
C LEU A 38 -9.74 -39.28 1.23
N VAL A 39 -9.69 -40.25 2.14
CA VAL A 39 -10.44 -40.36 3.37
C VAL A 39 -9.98 -39.25 4.30
N VAL A 40 -10.90 -38.35 4.64
CA VAL A 40 -10.73 -37.42 5.77
C VAL A 40 -10.73 -38.28 7.03
N SER A 41 -9.58 -38.35 7.69
CA SER A 41 -9.45 -38.99 9.01
C SER A 41 -9.85 -37.94 10.04
N ASP A 42 -10.97 -38.18 10.72
CA ASP A 42 -11.42 -37.36 11.84
C ASP A 42 -10.39 -37.37 12.97
N PRO A 43 -10.13 -36.23 13.66
CA PRO A 43 -9.31 -36.21 14.85
C PRO A 43 -10.06 -36.86 16.03
N PRO A 44 -9.34 -37.55 16.94
CA PRO A 44 -9.97 -38.25 18.06
C PRO A 44 -10.57 -37.28 19.09
N PRO A 45 -11.62 -37.69 19.81
CA PRO A 45 -12.29 -36.85 20.80
C PRO A 45 -11.39 -36.59 22.01
N TYR A 46 -11.36 -35.32 22.41
CA TYR A 46 -10.77 -34.86 23.67
C TYR A 46 -11.53 -35.50 24.83
N HIS A 47 -10.91 -36.46 25.51
CA HIS A 47 -11.38 -36.96 26.80
C HIS A 47 -11.08 -35.92 27.89
N ALA A 48 -12.13 -35.27 28.39
CA ALA A 48 -12.09 -34.54 29.65
C ALA A 48 -12.02 -35.55 30.79
N ASN A 49 -10.86 -35.66 31.44
CA ASN A 49 -10.71 -36.40 32.69
C ASN A 49 -11.23 -35.53 33.85
N GLU A 50 -12.51 -35.69 34.17
CA GLU A 50 -13.02 -35.37 35.50
C GLU A 50 -12.49 -36.43 36.48
N SER A 51 -11.67 -36.00 37.44
CA SER A 51 -11.35 -36.81 38.61
C SER A 51 -11.46 -35.93 39.85
N SER A 52 -12.64 -35.97 40.45
CA SER A 52 -12.92 -35.48 41.80
C SER A 52 -12.40 -36.51 42.81
N PRO A 53 -11.55 -36.14 43.78
CA PRO A 53 -11.25 -37.03 44.90
C PRO A 53 -12.33 -36.90 45.97
N SER A 54 -12.93 -38.05 46.28
CA SER A 54 -13.75 -38.35 47.43
C SER A 54 -13.03 -38.08 48.75
N TYR A 55 -13.72 -37.41 49.68
CA TYR A 55 -13.29 -37.25 51.06
C TYR A 55 -13.66 -38.51 51.85
N GLU A 56 -12.66 -39.25 52.30
CA GLU A 56 -12.84 -40.36 53.25
C GLU A 56 -12.30 -39.93 54.62
N LEU A 57 -13.18 -40.02 55.62
CA LEU A 57 -12.94 -39.61 57.00
C LEU A 57 -12.54 -40.85 57.80
N SER A 58 -11.32 -40.93 58.34
CA SER A 58 -11.05 -41.87 59.44
C SER A 58 -9.82 -41.54 60.31
N ALA A 59 -10.14 -41.36 61.58
CA ALA A 59 -9.44 -41.82 62.78
C ALA A 59 -7.96 -41.50 63.01
N VAL A 60 -7.76 -40.45 63.82
CA VAL A 60 -6.54 -40.15 64.58
C VAL A 60 -6.31 -41.21 65.67
N THR A 61 -5.11 -41.80 65.71
CA THR A 61 -4.58 -42.46 66.91
C THR A 61 -3.40 -41.67 67.47
N ASN A 62 -3.47 -41.35 68.76
CA ASN A 62 -2.55 -40.47 69.48
C ASN A 62 -1.24 -41.18 69.85
N LYS A 63 -0.10 -40.55 69.54
CA LYS A 63 1.20 -40.82 70.20
C LYS A 63 1.90 -39.48 70.52
N PRO A 64 2.46 -39.29 71.74
CA PRO A 64 2.90 -37.97 72.23
C PRO A 64 4.42 -37.75 71.94
N PRO A 65 5.02 -36.60 72.31
CA PRO A 65 5.42 -35.54 71.40
C PRO A 65 6.94 -35.48 71.17
N LYS A 66 7.39 -35.08 69.98
CA LYS A 66 8.76 -34.57 69.79
C LYS A 66 8.71 -33.09 69.43
N THR A 67 9.19 -32.29 70.37
CA THR A 67 9.37 -30.84 70.28
C THR A 67 10.20 -30.48 69.05
N SER A 68 9.60 -29.69 68.15
CA SER A 68 10.29 -29.02 67.05
C SER A 68 10.03 -27.50 67.13
N PRO A 69 10.97 -26.67 66.63
CA PRO A 69 11.00 -25.24 66.93
C PRO A 69 9.83 -24.50 66.30
N LYS A 70 9.34 -23.44 66.96
CA LYS A 70 8.33 -22.52 66.42
C LYS A 70 8.74 -22.03 65.02
N LYS A 71 8.07 -22.52 63.97
CA LYS A 71 8.15 -21.95 62.63
C LYS A 71 7.41 -20.60 62.65
N SER A 72 8.10 -19.56 62.20
CA SER A 72 7.53 -18.24 61.90
C SER A 72 6.43 -18.36 60.84
N PRO A 73 5.42 -17.47 60.85
CA PRO A 73 4.32 -17.52 59.88
C PRO A 73 4.84 -17.42 58.45
N PRO A 74 4.25 -18.13 57.47
CA PRO A 74 4.56 -17.91 56.07
C PRO A 74 4.20 -16.46 55.71
N PRO A 75 5.03 -15.78 54.90
CA PRO A 75 4.69 -14.44 54.45
C PRO A 75 3.35 -14.48 53.69
N PRO A 76 2.53 -13.42 53.79
CA PRO A 76 1.24 -13.38 53.10
C PRO A 76 1.45 -13.61 51.61
N TYR A 77 0.63 -14.48 51.02
CA TYR A 77 0.62 -14.77 49.59
C TYR A 77 0.58 -13.45 48.80
N ARG A 78 1.69 -13.10 48.18
CA ARG A 78 1.80 -11.91 47.32
C ARG A 78 0.90 -12.19 46.12
N ARG A 79 -0.25 -11.51 46.04
CA ARG A 79 -1.15 -11.60 44.87
C ARG A 79 -0.30 -11.28 43.64
N SER A 80 -0.33 -12.15 42.64
CA SER A 80 0.27 -11.87 41.35
C SER A 80 -0.26 -10.52 40.86
N PRO A 81 0.60 -9.66 40.25
CA PRO A 81 0.13 -8.43 39.65
C PRO A 81 -1.02 -8.74 38.70
N PRO A 82 -2.06 -7.89 38.62
CA PRO A 82 -3.06 -8.04 37.58
C PRO A 82 -2.36 -8.08 36.22
N PRO A 83 -2.84 -8.91 35.28
CA PRO A 83 -2.30 -8.91 33.93
C PRO A 83 -2.31 -7.47 33.41
N PRO A 84 -1.27 -7.06 32.66
CA PRO A 84 -1.26 -5.74 32.08
C PRO A 84 -2.59 -5.51 31.35
N PRO A 85 -3.17 -4.29 31.43
CA PRO A 85 -4.38 -4.00 30.68
C PRO A 85 -4.16 -4.45 29.23
N PRO A 86 -5.16 -5.07 28.57
CA PRO A 86 -5.01 -5.47 27.18
C PRO A 86 -4.46 -4.28 26.42
N HIS A 87 -3.34 -4.49 25.72
CA HIS A 87 -2.76 -3.45 24.90
C HIS A 87 -3.89 -2.86 24.07
N SER A 88 -4.19 -1.57 24.27
CA SER A 88 -4.93 -0.82 23.27
C SER A 88 -4.08 -0.95 22.02
N GLU A 89 -4.43 -1.90 21.15
CA GLU A 89 -3.73 -2.10 19.90
C GLU A 89 -3.85 -0.78 19.16
N LYS A 90 -2.73 -0.05 19.06
CA LYS A 90 -2.66 1.10 18.19
C LYS A 90 -2.90 0.54 16.78
N PRO A 91 -3.99 0.90 16.08
CA PRO A 91 -4.31 0.28 14.79
C PRO A 91 -3.26 0.59 13.72
N PHE A 92 -2.49 1.66 13.93
CA PHE A 92 -1.28 2.02 13.21
C PHE A 92 -0.44 2.99 14.06
N ASP A 93 0.83 3.26 13.72
CA ASP A 93 1.69 4.20 14.47
C ASP A 93 1.64 5.63 13.92
N PHE A 94 1.71 5.79 12.59
CA PHE A 94 1.75 7.08 11.91
C PHE A 94 1.04 7.05 10.55
N LEU A 95 0.86 8.22 9.95
CA LEU A 95 0.34 8.33 8.58
C LEU A 95 1.49 8.64 7.61
N MET A 96 1.52 7.96 6.48
CA MET A 96 2.51 8.17 5.44
C MET A 96 1.84 8.77 4.21
N LEU A 97 2.09 10.05 3.92
CA LEU A 97 1.68 10.66 2.66
C LEU A 97 2.68 10.23 1.58
N ALA A 98 2.22 9.45 0.60
CA ALA A 98 2.97 9.07 -0.58
C ALA A 98 2.60 9.96 -1.77
N GLU A 99 3.60 10.62 -2.35
CA GLU A 99 3.44 11.50 -3.50
C GLU A 99 4.28 11.00 -4.68
N ILE A 100 3.62 10.70 -5.80
CA ILE A 100 4.25 10.11 -6.98
C ILE A 100 4.60 11.19 -8.01
N TRP A 101 5.75 11.02 -8.67
CA TRP A 101 6.16 11.87 -9.78
C TRP A 101 5.55 11.38 -11.10
N PRO A 102 4.71 12.19 -11.77
CA PRO A 102 3.97 11.73 -12.93
C PRO A 102 4.80 11.27 -14.13
N GLU A 103 5.90 11.96 -14.45
CA GLU A 103 6.71 11.60 -15.62
C GLU A 103 7.40 10.25 -15.43
N THR A 104 7.89 9.96 -14.23
CA THR A 104 8.45 8.63 -13.92
C THR A 104 7.38 7.55 -13.98
N TYR A 105 6.17 7.81 -13.48
CA TYR A 105 5.05 6.88 -13.65
C TYR A 105 4.73 6.62 -15.13
N CYS A 106 4.70 7.67 -15.98
CA CYS A 106 4.46 7.52 -17.41
C CYS A 106 5.53 6.65 -18.09
N ILE A 107 6.81 6.86 -17.76
CA ILE A 107 7.91 6.04 -18.28
C ILE A 107 7.73 4.57 -17.85
N MET A 108 7.38 4.31 -16.58
CA MET A 108 7.12 2.96 -16.07
C MET A 108 5.98 2.25 -16.83
N MET A 109 5.00 3.01 -17.30
CA MET A 109 3.84 2.51 -18.05
C MET A 109 4.05 2.52 -19.57
N ASN A 110 5.30 2.56 -20.05
CA ASN A 110 5.64 2.63 -21.48
C ASN A 110 4.92 3.77 -22.22
N GLN A 111 4.83 4.94 -21.58
CA GLN A 111 4.12 6.14 -22.06
C GLN A 111 2.60 5.99 -22.21
N VAL A 112 2.03 4.87 -21.74
CA VAL A 112 0.57 4.66 -21.66
C VAL A 112 0.06 5.29 -20.37
N CYS A 113 0.02 6.62 -20.33
CA CYS A 113 -0.47 7.39 -19.18
C CYS A 113 -1.47 8.50 -19.57
N ARG A 114 -2.07 9.15 -18.56
CA ARG A 114 -3.05 10.23 -18.74
C ARG A 114 -2.50 11.28 -19.71
N LYS A 115 -3.31 11.66 -20.71
CA LYS A 115 -2.91 12.60 -21.78
C LYS A 115 -2.34 13.94 -21.24
N ILE A 116 -2.97 14.48 -20.21
CA ILE A 116 -2.52 15.70 -19.52
C ILE A 116 -1.88 15.28 -18.21
N THR A 117 -0.56 15.09 -18.25
CA THR A 117 0.26 14.78 -17.09
C THR A 117 0.44 16.03 -16.21
N PRO A 118 0.14 15.96 -14.90
CA PRO A 118 0.43 17.05 -13.97
C PRO A 118 1.94 17.33 -13.94
N SER A 119 2.33 18.61 -14.00
CA SER A 119 3.74 18.99 -13.95
C SER A 119 4.30 19.03 -12.52
N LYS A 120 3.61 18.43 -11.54
CA LYS A 120 3.97 18.41 -10.12
C LYS A 120 3.76 17.01 -9.55
N PHE A 121 4.34 16.75 -8.39
CA PHE A 121 3.96 15.58 -7.59
C PHE A 121 2.46 15.58 -7.36
N VAL A 122 1.86 14.40 -7.42
CA VAL A 122 0.46 14.17 -7.11
C VAL A 122 0.34 13.12 -6.03
N ILE A 123 -0.76 13.15 -5.31
CA ILE A 123 -1.01 12.18 -4.25
C ILE A 123 -1.11 10.79 -4.88
N HIS A 124 -0.36 9.84 -4.33
CA HIS A 124 -0.60 8.41 -4.54
C HIS A 124 -1.53 7.89 -3.44
N GLY A 125 -1.24 8.19 -2.17
CA GLY A 125 -2.16 7.99 -1.06
C GLY A 125 -1.65 8.41 0.30
N LEU A 126 -2.52 8.27 1.31
CA LEU A 126 -2.22 8.50 2.72
C LEU A 126 -2.38 7.19 3.47
N TRP A 127 -1.29 6.62 3.95
CA TRP A 127 -1.28 5.23 4.41
C TRP A 127 -1.02 5.16 5.91
N PRO A 128 -1.99 4.70 6.72
CA PRO A 128 -1.72 4.18 8.05
C PRO A 128 -0.54 3.19 8.00
N SER A 129 0.48 3.40 8.84
CA SER A 129 1.74 2.68 8.78
C SER A 129 2.29 2.40 10.19
N ASN A 130 3.04 1.31 10.34
CA ASN A 130 3.70 0.90 11.59
C ASN A 130 5.22 1.02 11.48
N SER A 131 5.86 1.50 12.54
CA SER A 131 7.33 1.64 12.58
C SER A 131 8.05 0.30 12.71
N ASP A 132 7.40 -0.67 13.35
CA ASP A 132 8.09 -1.86 13.88
C ASP A 132 8.31 -2.96 12.83
N ILE A 133 7.56 -2.93 11.73
CA ILE A 133 7.59 -3.98 10.69
C ILE A 133 7.77 -3.33 9.32
N ALA A 134 8.97 -2.89 8.97
CA ALA A 134 9.35 -2.44 7.61
C ALA A 134 8.30 -1.53 6.89
N ASP A 135 7.72 -0.57 7.61
CA ASP A 135 6.60 0.27 7.16
C ASP A 135 5.34 -0.53 6.79
N SER A 136 4.97 -1.54 7.59
CA SER A 136 3.78 -2.34 7.35
C SER A 136 2.56 -1.45 7.44
N GLN A 137 1.63 -1.66 6.51
CA GLN A 137 0.42 -0.88 6.39
C GLN A 137 -0.74 -1.81 6.69
N PRO A 138 -1.55 -1.57 7.74
CA PRO A 138 -2.83 -2.24 7.85
C PRO A 138 -3.66 -1.92 6.61
N ARG A 139 -4.43 -2.91 6.13
CA ARG A 139 -5.24 -2.79 4.92
C ARG A 139 -6.61 -3.40 5.11
N ASN A 140 -7.61 -2.85 4.43
CA ASN A 140 -8.97 -3.36 4.41
C ASN A 140 -9.59 -3.53 5.82
N CYS A 141 -9.38 -2.56 6.72
CA CYS A 141 -9.69 -2.71 8.15
C CYS A 141 -11.18 -2.74 8.48
N HIS A 142 -12.04 -2.21 7.62
CA HIS A 142 -13.49 -2.20 7.84
C HIS A 142 -14.24 -2.46 6.54
N ASN A 143 -15.35 -3.20 6.67
CA ASN A 143 -16.35 -3.36 5.63
C ASN A 143 -17.31 -2.16 5.71
N THR A 144 -16.88 -0.99 5.23
CA THR A 144 -17.72 0.22 5.22
C THR A 144 -18.54 0.30 3.95
N THR A 145 -19.75 0.85 4.04
CA THR A 145 -20.48 1.34 2.86
C THR A 145 -19.57 2.24 2.03
N GLU A 146 -19.57 2.06 0.71
CA GLU A 146 -18.73 2.87 -0.17
C GLU A 146 -19.14 4.34 -0.09
N PRO A 147 -18.18 5.27 0.06
CA PRO A 147 -18.50 6.69 0.13
C PRO A 147 -18.92 7.23 -1.23
N ASP A 148 -19.93 8.10 -1.25
CA ASP A 148 -20.23 8.91 -2.42
C ASP A 148 -19.23 10.09 -2.53
N ILE A 149 -18.04 9.79 -3.05
CA ILE A 149 -16.97 10.78 -3.28
C ILE A 149 -17.43 11.88 -4.25
N SER A 150 -18.44 11.61 -5.08
CA SER A 150 -18.94 12.59 -6.04
C SER A 150 -19.63 13.79 -5.37
N SER A 151 -20.11 13.61 -4.14
CA SER A 151 -20.79 14.62 -3.33
C SER A 151 -19.85 15.55 -2.56
N PHE A 152 -18.55 15.22 -2.46
CA PHE A 152 -17.61 16.02 -1.68
C PHE A 152 -17.45 17.44 -2.27
N SER A 153 -17.61 18.45 -1.41
CA SER A 153 -17.51 19.87 -1.81
C SER A 153 -16.16 20.23 -2.43
N PHE A 154 -15.10 19.50 -2.07
CA PHE A 154 -13.71 19.67 -2.54
C PHE A 154 -13.31 18.69 -3.66
N LYS A 155 -14.27 18.03 -4.35
CA LYS A 155 -13.98 17.08 -5.44
C LYS A 155 -13.06 17.65 -6.54
N LYS A 156 -13.19 18.93 -6.88
CA LYS A 156 -12.32 19.58 -7.86
C LYS A 156 -10.85 19.64 -7.41
N ASP A 157 -10.63 19.80 -6.10
CA ASP A 157 -9.28 19.70 -5.53
C ASP A 157 -8.77 18.25 -5.61
N LEU A 158 -9.61 17.24 -5.34
CA LEU A 158 -9.22 15.83 -5.54
C LEU A 158 -8.78 15.55 -6.98
N GLN A 159 -9.53 16.02 -7.97
CA GLN A 159 -9.17 15.86 -9.39
C GLN A 159 -7.83 16.51 -9.76
N LYS A 160 -7.48 17.60 -9.09
CA LYS A 160 -6.26 18.37 -9.36
C LYS A 160 -5.04 17.81 -8.62
N GLU A 161 -5.23 17.40 -7.38
CA GLU A 161 -4.15 17.04 -6.44
C GLU A 161 -3.93 15.52 -6.37
N TRP A 162 -4.96 14.72 -6.67
CA TRP A 162 -4.93 13.25 -6.64
C TRP A 162 -5.49 12.60 -7.93
N PRO A 163 -5.09 13.04 -9.13
CA PRO A 163 -5.53 12.39 -10.37
C PRO A 163 -4.97 10.98 -10.52
N SER A 164 -5.74 10.09 -11.13
CA SER A 164 -5.23 8.89 -11.76
C SER A 164 -4.31 9.24 -12.93
N LEU A 165 -3.14 8.63 -12.97
CA LEU A 165 -2.17 8.78 -14.06
C LEU A 165 -2.33 7.70 -15.16
N ARG A 166 -3.32 6.81 -15.04
CA ARG A 166 -3.61 5.80 -16.07
C ARG A 166 -4.14 6.45 -17.35
N SER A 167 -3.93 5.78 -18.48
CA SER A 167 -4.34 6.25 -19.82
C SER A 167 -5.69 5.66 -20.22
N TYR A 168 -6.80 6.32 -19.89
CA TYR A 168 -8.10 5.97 -20.46
C TYR A 168 -8.91 7.21 -20.88
N GLN A 169 -9.98 6.97 -21.65
CA GLN A 169 -10.79 8.01 -22.27
C GLN A 169 -11.59 8.84 -21.26
N ASN A 170 -11.95 8.26 -20.10
CA ASN A 170 -12.75 8.93 -19.07
C ASN A 170 -11.98 9.10 -17.77
N THR A 171 -11.19 10.17 -17.72
CA THR A 171 -10.34 10.49 -16.56
C THR A 171 -11.09 10.62 -15.24
N SER A 172 -12.35 11.10 -15.24
CA SER A 172 -13.12 11.25 -14.00
C SER A 172 -13.50 9.90 -13.37
N VAL A 173 -13.76 8.88 -14.19
CA VAL A 173 -14.07 7.52 -13.71
C VAL A 173 -12.82 6.90 -13.12
N GLU A 174 -11.66 7.12 -13.74
CA GLU A 174 -10.38 6.61 -13.26
C GLU A 174 -9.95 7.25 -11.94
N ASP A 175 -10.11 8.57 -11.84
CA ASP A 175 -9.87 9.34 -10.63
C ASP A 175 -10.71 8.75 -9.48
N THR A 176 -12.02 8.57 -9.73
CA THR A 176 -12.95 7.97 -8.75
C THR A 176 -12.56 6.54 -8.37
N THR A 177 -12.18 5.71 -9.35
CA THR A 177 -11.71 4.33 -9.14
C THR A 177 -10.45 4.29 -8.28
N LEU A 178 -9.50 5.19 -8.53
CA LEU A 178 -8.29 5.32 -7.71
C LEU A 178 -8.66 5.69 -6.27
N TRP A 179 -9.51 6.71 -6.08
CA TRP A 179 -9.90 7.16 -4.74
C TRP A 179 -10.63 6.08 -3.96
N MET A 180 -11.60 5.40 -4.57
CA MET A 180 -12.29 4.26 -3.95
C MET A 180 -11.32 3.17 -3.52
N ARG A 181 -10.34 2.82 -4.38
CA ARG A 181 -9.31 1.83 -4.03
C ARG A 181 -8.45 2.30 -2.86
N GLN A 182 -8.01 3.55 -2.85
CA GLN A 182 -7.19 4.11 -1.77
C GLN A 182 -7.97 4.19 -0.45
N TRP A 183 -9.26 4.52 -0.50
CA TRP A 183 -10.15 4.43 0.66
C TRP A 183 -10.26 3.00 1.18
N ASN A 184 -10.67 2.05 0.33
CA ASN A 184 -10.90 0.67 0.73
C ASN A 184 -9.63 0.03 1.31
N TYR A 185 -8.49 0.23 0.66
CA TYR A 185 -7.23 -0.38 1.06
C TYR A 185 -6.58 0.32 2.26
N HIS A 186 -6.63 1.64 2.36
CA HIS A 186 -5.85 2.40 3.36
C HIS A 186 -6.73 3.31 4.23
N GLY A 187 -7.66 4.04 3.61
CA GLY A 187 -8.54 4.97 4.32
C GLY A 187 -9.38 4.31 5.40
N THR A 188 -9.87 3.08 5.18
CA THR A 188 -10.62 2.30 6.18
C THR A 188 -9.83 2.02 7.46
N CYS A 189 -8.50 2.09 7.41
CA CYS A 189 -7.63 1.89 8.56
C CYS A 189 -7.24 3.20 9.27
N SER A 190 -7.62 4.36 8.74
CA SER A 190 -7.15 5.67 9.21
C SER A 190 -7.84 6.20 10.46
N LEU A 191 -8.92 5.54 10.92
CA LEU A 191 -9.86 6.04 11.94
C LEU A 191 -10.57 7.35 11.57
N MET A 192 -10.47 7.80 10.33
CA MET A 192 -11.17 8.99 9.83
C MET A 192 -12.45 8.60 9.07
N THR A 193 -13.40 9.52 8.97
CA THR A 193 -14.46 9.40 7.96
C THR A 193 -13.87 9.53 6.55
N PRO A 194 -14.53 9.00 5.51
CA PRO A 194 -14.07 9.16 4.13
C PRO A 194 -13.79 10.60 3.75
N GLU A 195 -14.74 11.50 4.01
CA GLU A 195 -14.60 12.92 3.70
C GLU A 195 -13.37 13.54 4.39
N LYS A 196 -13.18 13.25 5.68
CA LYS A 196 -12.04 13.75 6.45
C LYS A 196 -10.70 13.20 5.95
N TYR A 197 -10.65 11.92 5.60
CA TYR A 197 -9.45 11.27 5.06
C TYR A 197 -8.96 11.97 3.79
N PHE A 198 -9.87 12.20 2.83
CA PHE A 198 -9.52 12.85 1.58
C PHE A 198 -9.18 14.34 1.77
N GLU A 199 -9.95 15.05 2.59
CA GLU A 199 -9.72 16.47 2.85
C GLU A 199 -8.37 16.71 3.53
N GLU A 200 -8.03 15.94 4.57
CA GLU A 200 -6.74 16.05 5.24
C GLU A 200 -5.57 15.65 4.35
N THR A 201 -5.74 14.60 3.52
CA THR A 201 -4.69 14.20 2.56
C THR A 201 -4.35 15.36 1.62
N ILE A 202 -5.36 16.06 1.07
CA ILE A 202 -5.15 17.23 0.22
C ILE A 202 -4.45 18.35 1.00
N LYS A 203 -4.88 18.64 2.23
CA LYS A 203 -4.27 19.70 3.06
C LYS A 203 -2.80 19.43 3.34
N ILE A 204 -2.44 18.19 3.66
CA ILE A 204 -1.04 17.79 3.91
C ILE A 204 -0.23 17.94 2.61
N HIS A 205 -0.72 17.39 1.49
CA HIS A 205 -0.05 17.48 0.19
C HIS A 205 0.23 18.94 -0.24
N LYS A 206 -0.79 19.81 -0.16
CA LYS A 206 -0.66 21.23 -0.49
C LYS A 206 0.38 21.94 0.40
N ARG A 207 0.53 21.52 1.66
CA ARG A 207 1.51 22.08 2.61
C ARG A 207 2.94 21.61 2.33
N VAL A 208 3.12 20.31 2.04
CA VAL A 208 4.44 19.73 1.74
C VAL A 208 5.01 20.35 0.46
N ASN A 209 4.21 20.42 -0.61
CA ASN A 209 4.54 21.05 -1.89
C ASN A 209 5.96 20.73 -2.38
N LEU A 210 6.20 19.44 -2.65
CA LEU A 210 7.53 18.92 -2.99
C LEU A 210 8.16 19.60 -4.20
N LYS A 211 7.39 19.90 -5.26
CA LYS A 211 7.91 20.58 -6.45
C LYS A 211 8.48 21.95 -6.12
N PHE A 212 7.74 22.75 -5.35
CA PHE A 212 8.23 24.07 -4.92
C PHE A 212 9.50 23.94 -4.08
N THR A 213 9.50 23.00 -3.13
CA THR A 213 10.63 22.74 -2.24
C THR A 213 11.90 22.38 -3.02
N LEU A 214 11.81 21.44 -3.96
CA LEU A 214 12.95 21.00 -4.76
C LEU A 214 13.42 22.10 -5.74
N ASN A 215 12.50 22.81 -6.39
CA ASN A 215 12.86 23.94 -7.25
C ASN A 215 13.60 25.03 -6.47
N LYS A 216 13.12 25.39 -5.28
CA LYS A 216 13.76 26.40 -4.42
C LYS A 216 15.15 25.97 -3.96
N ALA A 217 15.40 24.67 -3.84
CA ALA A 217 16.71 24.11 -3.53
C ALA A 217 17.62 23.95 -4.76
N GLY A 218 17.20 24.40 -5.96
CA GLY A 218 17.98 24.24 -7.19
C GLY A 218 17.99 22.82 -7.76
N LEU A 219 16.97 22.02 -7.43
CA LEU A 219 16.78 20.64 -7.86
C LEU A 219 15.52 20.49 -8.73
N PRO A 220 15.37 21.24 -9.84
CA PRO A 220 14.18 21.13 -10.68
C PRO A 220 14.13 19.78 -11.42
N PRO A 221 12.94 19.35 -11.89
CA PRO A 221 12.86 18.31 -12.89
C PRO A 221 13.75 18.67 -14.09
N THR A 222 14.51 17.71 -14.61
CA THR A 222 15.34 17.88 -15.79
C THR A 222 15.70 16.54 -16.44
N ASN A 223 15.71 16.50 -17.77
CA ASN A 223 16.17 15.33 -18.55
C ASN A 223 17.69 15.34 -18.81
N ARG A 224 18.41 16.40 -18.43
CA ARG A 224 19.82 16.61 -18.81
C ARG A 224 20.82 15.88 -17.93
N ARG A 225 20.57 15.85 -16.62
CA ARG A 225 21.50 15.26 -15.64
C ARG A 225 20.75 14.72 -14.43
N PRO A 226 21.24 13.65 -13.78
CA PRO A 226 20.67 13.18 -12.54
C PRO A 226 21.03 14.14 -11.38
N HIS A 227 20.21 14.09 -10.33
CA HIS A 227 20.47 14.76 -9.06
C HIS A 227 21.10 13.80 -8.06
N GLN A 228 21.88 14.34 -7.12
CA GLN A 228 22.32 13.56 -5.97
C GLN A 228 21.11 13.28 -5.07
N LEU A 229 20.92 12.01 -4.72
CA LEU A 229 19.80 11.55 -3.90
C LEU A 229 19.81 12.21 -2.51
N SER A 230 21.00 12.38 -1.93
CA SER A 230 21.21 13.06 -0.65
C SER A 230 20.82 14.54 -0.68
N ASN A 231 20.93 15.22 -1.84
CA ASN A 231 20.51 16.61 -1.98
C ASN A 231 18.98 16.73 -1.98
N ILE A 232 18.28 15.82 -2.67
CA ILE A 232 16.81 15.75 -2.65
C ILE A 232 16.33 15.49 -1.21
N PHE A 233 16.92 14.48 -0.55
CA PHE A 233 16.61 14.15 0.84
C PHE A 233 16.80 15.35 1.77
N SER A 234 17.96 16.00 1.69
CA SER A 234 18.30 17.14 2.55
C SER A 234 17.40 18.36 2.28
N ALA A 235 17.07 18.64 1.01
CA ALA A 235 16.20 19.75 0.66
C ALA A 235 14.81 19.61 1.31
N ILE A 236 14.24 18.40 1.27
CA ILE A 236 12.94 18.12 1.88
C ILE A 236 13.05 18.14 3.40
N LYS A 237 14.06 17.47 3.98
CA LYS A 237 14.30 17.47 5.42
C LYS A 237 14.46 18.89 5.97
N ASN A 238 15.21 19.75 5.31
CA ASN A 238 15.40 21.14 5.72
C ASN A 238 14.11 21.97 5.62
N ARG A 239 13.20 21.60 4.71
CA ARG A 239 11.91 22.29 4.56
C ARG A 239 10.90 21.90 5.63
N ILE A 240 10.79 20.60 5.94
CA ILE A 240 9.75 20.08 6.84
C ILE A 240 10.25 19.84 8.27
N GLY A 241 11.57 19.78 8.48
CA GLY A 241 12.21 19.52 9.77
C GLY A 241 12.46 18.04 10.08
N PHE A 242 11.98 17.13 9.24
CA PHE A 242 11.95 15.68 9.48
C PHE A 242 12.40 14.89 8.25
N LYS A 243 12.89 13.67 8.46
CA LYS A 243 13.34 12.77 7.40
C LYS A 243 12.19 12.34 6.50
N PRO A 244 12.26 12.60 5.18
CA PRO A 244 11.38 11.95 4.22
C PRO A 244 11.84 10.50 3.95
N GLN A 245 11.06 9.78 3.17
CA GLN A 245 11.50 8.55 2.50
C GLN A 245 11.44 8.76 0.98
N ILE A 246 12.51 8.40 0.26
CA ILE A 246 12.56 8.52 -1.20
C ILE A 246 12.54 7.13 -1.82
N GLN A 247 11.62 6.92 -2.77
CA GLN A 247 11.56 5.70 -3.57
C GLN A 247 12.02 5.95 -5.01
N CYS A 248 12.90 5.08 -5.49
CA CYS A 248 13.36 5.08 -6.87
C CYS A 248 12.69 3.96 -7.69
N TYR A 249 12.87 4.02 -9.01
CA TYR A 249 12.53 2.94 -9.93
C TYR A 249 13.63 2.78 -10.97
N GLN A 250 14.05 1.54 -11.23
CA GLN A 250 15.13 1.22 -12.17
C GLN A 250 14.58 0.86 -13.54
N ILE A 251 15.08 1.52 -14.59
CA ILE A 251 14.82 1.20 -16.00
C ILE A 251 16.16 1.11 -16.70
N HIS A 252 16.47 -0.04 -17.31
CA HIS A 252 17.73 -0.27 -18.05
C HIS A 252 18.98 0.26 -17.30
N ASN A 253 19.10 -0.06 -16.01
CA ASN A 253 20.19 0.39 -15.10
C ASN A 253 20.24 1.88 -14.74
N THR A 254 19.20 2.64 -15.11
CA THR A 254 19.03 4.03 -14.71
C THR A 254 17.96 4.14 -13.63
N PHE A 255 18.27 4.85 -12.55
CA PHE A 255 17.33 5.08 -11.45
C PHE A 255 16.58 6.41 -11.66
N TYR A 256 15.25 6.35 -11.53
CA TYR A 256 14.35 7.49 -11.64
C TYR A 256 13.65 7.75 -10.30
N LEU A 257 13.42 9.02 -9.98
CA LEU A 257 12.70 9.46 -8.79
C LEU A 257 11.23 9.14 -8.98
N ARG A 258 10.73 8.11 -8.30
CA ARG A 258 9.37 7.63 -8.49
C ARG A 258 8.42 8.30 -7.52
N GLU A 259 8.73 8.23 -6.24
CA GLU A 259 7.80 8.62 -5.17
C GLU A 259 8.58 9.18 -3.99
N ILE A 260 7.98 10.15 -3.31
CA ILE A 260 8.50 10.71 -2.06
C ILE A 260 7.41 10.57 -1.03
N ARG A 261 7.79 10.11 0.15
CA ARG A 261 6.89 9.89 1.27
C ARG A 261 7.25 10.82 2.43
N VAL A 262 6.23 11.41 3.03
CA VAL A 262 6.35 12.25 4.22
C VAL A 262 5.51 11.64 5.33
N CYS A 263 6.11 11.46 6.50
CA CYS A 263 5.48 10.83 7.65
C CYS A 263 4.88 11.89 8.57
N VAL A 264 3.65 11.66 9.00
CA VAL A 264 2.79 12.60 9.71
C VAL A 264 2.40 11.97 11.05
N ASP A 265 2.54 12.77 12.11
CA ASP A 265 2.07 12.38 13.44
C ASP A 265 0.54 12.35 13.45
N LYS A 266 -0.03 11.21 13.80
CA LYS A 266 -1.49 11.07 13.98
C LYS A 266 -2.01 11.79 15.23
N SER A 267 -1.12 12.10 16.18
CA SER A 267 -1.43 12.68 17.49
C SER A 267 -1.38 14.22 17.48
N THR A 268 -0.63 14.79 16.55
CA THR A 268 -0.41 16.23 16.44
C THR A 268 -1.00 16.72 15.12
N PRO A 269 -2.06 17.55 15.12
CA PRO A 269 -2.57 18.15 13.91
C PRO A 269 -1.43 18.83 13.16
N HIS A 270 -1.19 18.41 11.92
CA HIS A 270 -0.17 18.99 11.05
C HIS A 270 1.29 18.76 11.47
N GLY A 271 1.54 17.89 12.46
CA GLY A 271 2.88 17.48 12.86
C GLY A 271 3.50 16.49 11.87
N TYR A 272 4.78 16.65 11.58
CA TYR A 272 5.58 15.67 10.84
C TYR A 272 6.42 14.84 11.81
N ILE A 273 6.83 13.65 11.39
CA ILE A 273 7.80 12.81 12.09
C ILE A 273 8.84 12.28 11.11
N ASP A 274 9.96 11.77 11.62
CA ASP A 274 10.94 11.09 10.79
C ASP A 274 10.33 9.80 10.21
N CYS A 275 10.45 9.64 8.89
CA CYS A 275 10.13 8.36 8.28
C CYS A 275 11.14 7.26 8.69
N PRO A 276 10.70 6.01 8.91
CA PRO A 276 11.59 4.95 9.42
C PRO A 276 12.74 4.55 8.49
N ARG A 277 12.57 4.72 7.17
CA ARG A 277 13.61 4.47 6.17
C ARG A 277 13.82 5.69 5.30
N ASP A 278 15.08 5.96 4.97
CA ASP A 278 15.46 7.09 4.13
C ASP A 278 15.23 6.79 2.63
N TYR A 279 15.54 5.57 2.19
CA TYR A 279 15.52 5.18 0.77
C TYR A 279 14.88 3.81 0.55
N VAL A 280 14.14 3.67 -0.56
CA VAL A 280 13.52 2.43 -1.02
C VAL A 280 13.83 2.24 -2.50
N ASP A 281 14.35 1.07 -2.89
CA ASP A 281 14.67 0.71 -4.28
C ASP A 281 15.65 1.66 -5.00
N CYS A 282 16.43 2.44 -4.25
CA CYS A 282 17.47 3.33 -4.79
C CYS A 282 18.85 2.66 -4.74
N GLY A 283 19.26 2.02 -5.84
CA GLY A 283 20.56 1.33 -5.95
C GLY A 283 21.73 2.23 -6.38
N SER A 284 21.53 3.56 -6.40
CA SER A 284 22.52 4.55 -6.80
C SER A 284 22.41 5.80 -5.94
N ASN A 285 23.53 6.51 -5.76
CA ASN A 285 23.57 7.82 -5.07
C ASN A 285 22.97 8.95 -5.93
N VAL A 286 22.63 8.65 -7.18
CA VAL A 286 22.22 9.59 -8.20
C VAL A 286 20.90 9.13 -8.82
N VAL A 287 19.98 10.06 -9.10
CA VAL A 287 18.64 9.74 -9.57
C VAL A 287 18.16 10.74 -10.63
N TYR A 288 17.53 10.25 -11.68
CA TYR A 288 16.88 11.09 -12.68
C TYR A 288 15.53 11.58 -12.18
N PHE A 289 15.30 12.88 -12.31
CA PHE A 289 14.03 13.53 -11.98
C PHE A 289 13.47 14.13 -13.29
N PRO A 290 12.80 13.32 -14.13
CA PRO A 290 12.54 13.71 -15.51
C PRO A 290 11.50 14.84 -15.59
N GLU A 291 11.66 15.70 -16.58
CA GLU A 291 10.63 16.67 -16.98
C GLU A 291 9.91 16.19 -18.24
N LYS A 292 8.69 16.69 -18.47
CA LYS A 292 7.96 16.39 -19.70
C LYS A 292 8.69 17.05 -20.89
N GLU A 293 8.91 16.29 -21.95
CA GLU A 293 9.42 16.79 -23.23
C GLU A 293 8.41 17.70 -23.95
#